data_AF-A0A0L0QUD3-F1
#
_entry.id   AF-A0A0L0QUD3-F1
#
_cell.length_a   1.000
_cell.length_b   1.000
_cell.length_c   1.000
_cell.angle_alpha   90.00
_cell.angle_beta   90.00
_cell.angle_gamma   90.00
#
_symmetry.space_group_name_H-M   'P 1'
#
loop_
_entity.id
_entity.type
_entity.pdbx_description
1 polymer ?
#
loop_
_entity_poly.entity_id
_entity_poly.type
_entity_poly.pdbx_seq_one_letter_code
_entity_poly.pdbx_strand_id
1 'polypeptide(L)' 'MSKKDVLEECVRASLERYFEDLGESEPHDMWDMVMRCVERPVLEVALERSGGNQSRASEMLGITRNTLRKKLLAHNIQV' A
#
# COMPACT_ATOMS: atom_id res chain seq x y z
N MET A 1 -17.87 -12.87 17.94
CA MET A 1 -16.55 -12.22 18.12
C MET A 1 -16.00 -11.96 16.74
N SER A 2 -15.90 -10.70 16.32
CA SER A 2 -15.38 -10.34 15.00
C SER A 2 -13.92 -10.78 14.92
N LYS A 3 -13.53 -11.56 13.90
CA LYS A 3 -12.12 -11.80 13.59
C LYS A 3 -11.53 -10.43 13.25
N LYS A 4 -10.72 -9.87 14.14
CA LYS A 4 -9.96 -8.67 13.83
C LYS A 4 -9.04 -9.00 12.65
N ASP A 5 -8.98 -8.10 11.69
CA ASP A 5 -8.09 -8.24 10.53
C ASP A 5 -6.65 -8.07 11.00
N VAL A 6 -5.82 -9.08 10.78
CA VAL A 6 -4.40 -9.07 11.18
C VAL A 6 -3.67 -7.89 10.54
N LEU A 7 -4.02 -7.51 9.31
CA LEU A 7 -3.40 -6.37 8.64
C LEU A 7 -3.81 -5.05 9.32
N GLU A 8 -5.07 -4.92 9.74
CA GLU A 8 -5.53 -3.74 10.49
C GLU A 8 -4.76 -3.61 11.82
N GLU A 9 -4.58 -4.72 12.54
CA GLU A 9 -3.81 -4.73 13.79
C GLU A 9 -2.34 -4.35 13.56
N CYS A 10 -1.71 -4.87 12.51
CA CYS A 10 -0.33 -4.51 12.15
C CYS A 10 -0.18 -3.03 11.79
N VAL A 11 -1.13 -2.47 11.03
CA VAL A 11 -1.13 -1.05 10.68
C VAL A 11 -1.29 -0.19 11.93
N ARG A 12 -2.22 -0.54 12.82
CA ARG A 12 -2.44 0.17 14.09
C ARG A 12 -1.19 0.18 14.96
N ALA A 13 -0.59 -0.99 15.19
CA ALA A 13 0.63 -1.10 15.99
C ALA A 13 1.80 -0.30 15.39
N SER A 14 1.92 -0.28 14.07
CA SER A 14 2.95 0.52 13.37
C SER A 14 2.74 2.02 13.53
N LEU A 15 1.48 2.48 13.52
CA LEU A 15 1.15 3.89 13.72
C LEU A 15 1.34 4.34 15.16
N GLU A 16 0.95 3.51 16.14
CA GLU A 16 1.24 3.76 17.56
C GLU A 16 2.74 3.95 17.78
N ARG A 17 3.56 3.07 17.18
CA ARG A 17 5.02 3.20 17.24
C ARG A 17 5.53 4.49 16.58
N TYR A 18 4.99 4.85 15.42
CA TYR A 18 5.32 6.10 14.75
C TYR A 18 5.07 7.32 15.66
N PHE A 19 3.96 7.34 16.40
CA PHE A 19 3.65 8.42 17.34
C PHE A 19 4.58 8.44 18.56
N GLU A 20 4.99 7.28 19.07
CA GLU A 20 6.01 7.20 20.13
C GLU A 20 7.33 7.82 19.68
N ASP A 21 7.75 7.56 18.44
CA ASP A 21 9.00 8.07 17.87
C ASP A 21 8.89 9.57 17.48
N LEU A 22 7.68 10.05 17.16
CA LEU A 22 7.41 11.45 16.79
C LEU A 22 7.46 12.41 18.00
N GLY A 23 7.16 11.91 19.21
CA GLY A 23 7.17 12.69 20.44
C GLY A 23 6.14 13.83 20.42
N GLU A 24 6.59 15.05 20.70
CA GLU A 24 5.75 16.26 20.77
C GLU A 24 5.54 16.94 19.40
N SER A 25 6.08 16.38 18.31
CA SER A 25 5.95 16.98 16.98
C SER A 25 4.58 16.65 16.37
N GLU A 26 3.95 17.60 15.68
CA GLU A 26 2.71 17.33 14.96
C GLU A 26 2.97 16.52 13.68
N PRO A 27 2.23 15.42 13.43
CA PRO A 27 2.34 14.70 12.17
C PRO A 27 1.77 15.54 11.02
N HIS A 28 2.43 15.52 9.87
CA HIS A 28 1.93 16.15 8.65
C HIS A 28 1.73 15.07 7.57
N ASP A 29 0.62 15.15 6.81
CA ASP A 29 0.28 14.26 5.70
C ASP A 29 0.36 12.74 6.01
N MET A 30 0.02 12.35 7.25
CA MET A 30 0.07 10.94 7.69
C MET A 30 -0.71 10.00 6.76
N TRP A 31 -1.87 10.44 6.24
CA TRP A 31 -2.65 9.66 5.29
C TRP A 31 -1.85 9.31 4.03
N ASP A 32 -1.21 10.30 3.41
CA ASP A 32 -0.41 10.10 2.21
C ASP A 32 0.84 9.26 2.48
N MET A 33 1.48 9.46 3.64
CA MET A 33 2.61 8.63 4.08
C MET A 33 2.19 7.15 4.14
N VAL A 34 1.11 6.85 4.85
CA VAL A 34 0.61 5.47 5.01
C VAL A 34 0.19 4.88 3.66
N MET A 35 -0.55 5.63 2.85
CA MET A 35 -0.99 5.16 1.54
C MET A 35 0.19 4.86 0.63
N ARG A 36 1.26 5.67 0.65
CA ARG A 36 2.48 5.37 -0.13
C ARG A 36 3.18 4.10 0.35
N CYS A 37 3.25 3.88 1.67
CA CYS A 37 3.83 2.68 2.25
C CYS A 37 3.04 1.42 1.92
N VAL A 38 1.71 1.50 1.79
CA VAL A 38 0.84 0.35 1.52
C VAL A 38 0.65 0.10 0.03
N GLU A 39 0.47 1.15 -0.79
CA GLU A 39 0.21 0.97 -2.22
C GLU A 39 1.35 0.27 -2.95
N ARG A 40 2.60 0.68 -2.67
CA ARG A 40 3.77 0.10 -3.34
C ARG A 40 3.86 -1.43 -3.19
N PRO A 41 3.87 -2.02 -1.98
CA PRO A 41 3.95 -3.47 -1.83
C PRO A 41 2.72 -4.19 -2.40
N VAL A 42 1.53 -3.58 -2.35
CA VAL A 42 0.33 -4.16 -2.97
C VAL A 42 0.50 -4.29 -4.49
N LEU A 43 1.06 -3.27 -5.15
CA LEU A 43 1.34 -3.28 -6.58
C LEU A 43 2.44 -4.29 -6.94
N GLU A 44 3.53 -4.33 -6.17
CA GLU A 44 4.66 -5.24 -6.38
C GLU A 44 4.21 -6.70 -6.26
N VAL A 45 3.46 -7.05 -5.21
CA VAL A 45 2.93 -8.41 -5.01
C VAL A 45 1.96 -8.78 -6.14
N ALA A 46 1.08 -7.88 -6.57
CA ALA A 46 0.17 -8.18 -7.67
C ALA A 46 0.90 -8.44 -8.99
N LEU A 47 1.95 -7.67 -9.28
CA LEU A 47 2.79 -7.86 -10.47
C LEU A 47 3.60 -9.16 -10.40
N GLU A 48 4.20 -9.47 -9.25
CA GLU A 48 4.96 -10.71 -9.07
C GLU A 48 4.04 -11.92 -9.28
N ARG A 49 2.87 -11.91 -8.66
CA ARG A 49 1.88 -13.00 -8.77
C ARG A 49 1.27 -13.11 -10.16
N SER A 50 1.31 -12.04 -10.96
CA SER A 50 0.89 -12.04 -12.36
C SER A 50 2.02 -12.34 -13.34
N GLY A 51 3.26 -12.49 -12.87
CA GLY A 51 4.44 -12.66 -13.73
C GLY A 51 4.72 -11.45 -14.62
N GLY A 52 4.49 -10.23 -14.10
CA GLY A 52 4.62 -8.97 -14.83
C GLY A 52 3.44 -8.65 -15.77
N ASN A 53 2.44 -9.54 -15.89
CA ASN A 53 1.27 -9.28 -16.71
C ASN A 53 0.37 -8.23 -16.06
N GLN A 54 0.39 -7.01 -16.59
CA GLN A 54 -0.40 -5.89 -16.09
C GLN A 54 -1.90 -6.10 -16.19
N SER A 55 -2.42 -6.79 -17.21
CA SER A 55 -3.86 -7.05 -17.31
C SER A 55 -4.32 -7.93 -16.15
N ARG A 56 -3.62 -9.05 -15.93
CA ARG A 56 -3.91 -9.96 -14.82
C ARG A 56 -3.71 -9.31 -13.45
N ALA A 57 -2.65 -8.49 -13.28
CA ALA A 57 -2.45 -7.74 -12.04
C ALA A 57 -3.60 -6.73 -11.81
N SER A 58 -4.07 -6.05 -12.86
CA SER A 58 -5.18 -5.09 -12.72
C SER A 58 -6.50 -5.77 -12.37
N GLU A 59 -6.75 -6.98 -12.88
CA GLU A 59 -7.88 -7.82 -12.48
C GLU A 59 -7.78 -8.24 -11.00
N MET A 60 -6.60 -8.70 -10.54
CA MET A 60 -6.37 -9.06 -9.13
C MET A 60 -6.61 -7.89 -8.18
N LEU A 61 -6.20 -6.69 -8.59
CA LEU A 61 -6.33 -5.46 -7.81
C LEU A 61 -7.73 -4.82 -7.91
N GLY A 62 -8.59 -5.28 -8.83
CA GLY A 62 -9.91 -4.70 -9.06
C GLY A 62 -9.88 -3.27 -9.62
N ILE A 63 -8.82 -2.90 -10.35
CA ILE A 63 -8.66 -1.56 -10.95
C ILE A 63 -8.49 -1.66 -12.46
N THR A 64 -8.72 -0.57 -13.17
CA THR A 64 -8.42 -0.54 -14.62
C THR A 64 -6.91 -0.64 -14.87
N ARG A 65 -6.52 -1.22 -16.01
CA ARG A 65 -5.12 -1.24 -16.45
C ARG A 65 -4.50 0.16 -16.54
N ASN A 66 -5.28 1.18 -16.92
CA ASN A 66 -4.82 2.57 -16.97
C ASN A 66 -4.49 3.09 -15.57
N THR A 67 -5.33 2.77 -14.58
CA THR A 67 -5.08 3.12 -13.18
C THR A 67 -3.83 2.41 -12.66
N LEU A 68 -3.69 1.11 -12.93
CA LEU A 68 -2.49 0.35 -12.57
C LEU A 68 -1.23 1.01 -13.14
N ARG A 69 -1.21 1.28 -14.46
CA ARG A 69 -0.05 1.92 -15.11
C ARG A 69 0.31 3.26 -14.48
N LYS A 70 -0.66 4.12 -14.17
CA LYS A 70 -0.41 5.40 -13.49
C LYS A 70 0.19 5.20 -12.11
N LYS A 71 -0.30 4.21 -11.34
CA LYS A 71 0.22 3.89 -10.01
C LYS A 71 1.64 3.32 -10.06
N LEU A 72 1.95 2.43 -11.02
CA LEU A 72 3.30 1.91 -11.20
C LEU A 72 4.32 3.02 -11.51
N LEU A 73 3.94 3.97 -12.38
CA LEU A 73 4.77 5.14 -12.67
C LEU A 73 4.96 6.04 -11.43
N ALA A 74 3.89 6.30 -10.67
CA ALA A 74 3.96 7.13 -9.46
C ALA A 74 4.88 6.52 -8.38
N HIS A 75 4.98 5.20 -8.33
CA HIS A 75 5.81 4.45 -7.37
C HIS A 75 7.15 3.99 -7.95
N ASN A 76 7.50 4.39 -9.18
CA ASN A 76 8.72 3.99 -9.91
C ASN A 76 8.92 2.46 -10.02
N ILE A 77 7.83 1.69 -10.07
CA ILE A 77 7.87 0.23 -10.20
C ILE A 77 8.05 -0.13 -11.68
N GLN A 78 9.14 -0.83 -11.99
CA GLN A 78 9.39 -1.37 -13.33
C GLN A 78 8.67 -2.70 -13.51
N VAL A 79 8.20 -2.95 -14.73
CA VAL A 79 7.35 -4.10 -15.11
C VAL A 79 8.05 -4.95 -16.13
#